data_AF-A0AAU7JHC3-F1
#
_entry.id   AF-A0AAU7JHC3-F1
#
_cell.length_a   1.000
_cell.length_b   1.000
_cell.length_c   1.000
_cell.angle_alpha   90.00
_cell.angle_beta   90.00
_cell.angle_gamma   90.00
#
_symmetry.space_group_name_H-M   'P 1'
#
loop_
_entity.id
_entity.type
_entity.pdbx_description
1 polymer ?
#
loop_
_entity_poly.entity_id
_entity_poly.type
_entity_poly.pdbx_seq_one_letter_code
_entity_poly.pdbx_strand_id
1 'polypeptide(L)'
;MAETTREFVTSSAARLAQVDYAKMREIAKAIHEDRSLLDAFEKDPEGVARAINGFQVPDGFHIHVADEDNRLYPAEEPGVFGDESRDAWERLEVRAGHKTISLVMCI
;
A
#
# COMPACT_ATOMS: atom_id res chain seq x y z
N MET A 1 26.94 6.03 -2.76
CA MET A 1 26.52 7.12 -1.87
C MET A 1 25.09 6.83 -1.47
N ALA A 2 24.72 6.98 -0.20
CA ALA A 2 23.33 6.84 0.21
C ALA A 2 22.48 7.93 -0.47
N GLU A 3 21.28 7.57 -0.93
CA GLU A 3 20.29 8.51 -1.45
C GLU A 3 19.94 9.52 -0.35
N THR A 4 19.81 10.80 -0.69
CA THR A 4 19.34 11.81 0.26
C THR A 4 17.83 11.71 0.44
N THR A 5 17.29 12.11 1.60
CA THR A 5 15.83 12.19 1.84
C THR A 5 15.07 12.91 0.73
N ARG A 6 15.64 13.98 0.19
CA ARG A 6 15.02 14.74 -0.90
C ARG A 6 14.92 13.91 -2.18
N GLU A 7 15.98 13.18 -2.52
CA GLU A 7 16.01 12.29 -3.68
C GLU A 7 15.00 11.16 -3.51
N PHE A 8 14.97 10.51 -2.34
CA PHE A 8 14.01 9.47 -2.01
C PHE A 8 12.57 9.94 -2.16
N VAL A 9 12.24 11.09 -1.55
CA VAL A 9 10.87 11.63 -1.60
C VAL A 9 10.47 11.98 -3.02
N THR A 10 11.38 12.61 -3.78
CA THR A 10 11.07 13.06 -5.14
C THR A 10 10.91 11.88 -6.09
N SER A 11 11.81 10.89 -6.01
CA SER A 11 11.78 9.71 -6.87
C SER A 11 10.55 8.84 -6.57
N SER A 12 10.26 8.60 -5.30
CA SER A 12 9.10 7.82 -4.85
C SER A 12 7.78 8.52 -5.16
N ALA A 13 7.66 9.83 -4.94
CA ALA A 13 6.46 10.58 -5.30
C ALA A 13 6.18 10.57 -6.81
N ALA A 14 7.22 10.66 -7.65
CA ALA A 14 7.07 10.56 -9.10
C ALA A 14 6.56 9.18 -9.55
N ARG A 15 7.00 8.11 -8.88
CA ARG A 15 6.51 6.74 -9.11
C ARG A 15 5.06 6.58 -8.66
N LEU A 16 4.73 7.11 -7.48
CA LEU A 16 3.36 7.12 -6.94
C LEU A 16 2.39 7.90 -7.83
N ALA A 17 2.83 8.99 -8.45
CA ALA A 17 2.01 9.78 -9.37
C ALA A 17 1.60 9.00 -10.65
N GLN A 18 2.33 7.94 -11.01
CA GLN A 18 2.05 7.12 -12.19
C GLN A 18 1.15 5.92 -11.90
N VAL A 19 0.80 5.69 -10.62
CA VAL A 19 -0.03 4.55 -10.25
C VAL A 19 -1.47 4.72 -10.71
N ASP A 20 -2.09 3.61 -11.11
CA ASP A 20 -3.48 3.54 -11.52
C ASP A 20 -4.41 3.56 -10.30
N TYR A 21 -4.72 4.76 -9.81
CA TYR A 21 -5.63 4.97 -8.68
C TYR A 21 -7.05 4.43 -8.93
N ALA A 22 -7.48 4.33 -10.19
CA ALA A 22 -8.77 3.75 -10.52
C ALA A 22 -8.77 2.24 -10.24
N LYS A 23 -7.70 1.54 -10.63
CA LYS A 23 -7.51 0.12 -10.27
C LYS A 23 -7.39 -0.09 -8.76
N MET A 24 -6.67 0.77 -8.06
CA MET A 24 -6.58 0.70 -6.59
C MET A 24 -7.98 0.81 -5.95
N ARG A 25 -8.80 1.77 -6.41
CA ARG A 25 -10.18 1.93 -5.95
C ARG A 25 -11.04 0.70 -6.23
N GLU A 26 -10.93 0.10 -7.41
CA GLU A 26 -11.70 -1.11 -7.74
C GLU A 26 -11.30 -2.32 -6.89
N ILE A 27 -10.03 -2.42 -6.47
CA ILE A 27 -9.60 -3.44 -5.49
C ILE A 27 -10.29 -3.18 -4.13
N ALA A 28 -10.24 -1.95 -3.64
CA ALA A 28 -10.92 -1.59 -2.37
C ALA A 28 -12.43 -1.88 -2.44
N LYS A 29 -13.06 -1.60 -3.58
CA LYS A 29 -14.46 -1.93 -3.83
C LYS A 29 -14.70 -3.44 -3.83
N ALA A 30 -13.90 -4.23 -4.54
CA ALA A 30 -14.04 -5.68 -4.61
C ALA A 30 -13.95 -6.31 -3.21
N ILE A 31 -12.99 -5.88 -2.38
CA ILE A 31 -12.81 -6.39 -1.01
C ILE A 31 -13.94 -5.92 -0.08
N HIS A 32 -14.50 -4.72 -0.30
CA HIS A 32 -15.68 -4.27 0.43
C HIS A 32 -16.92 -5.11 0.07
N GLU A 33 -17.10 -5.45 -1.21
CA GLU A 33 -18.25 -6.21 -1.71
C GLU A 33 -18.13 -7.72 -1.42
N ASP A 34 -16.92 -8.26 -1.38
CA ASP A 34 -16.60 -9.63 -1.00
C ASP A 34 -15.46 -9.66 0.03
N ARG A 35 -15.82 -9.76 1.31
CA ARG A 35 -14.86 -9.76 2.42
C ARG A 35 -13.99 -11.02 2.46
N SER A 36 -14.35 -12.11 1.77
CA SER A 36 -13.49 -13.30 1.72
C SER A 36 -12.18 -13.04 0.95
N LEU A 37 -12.17 -12.02 0.09
CA LEU A 37 -10.96 -11.56 -0.57
C LEU A 37 -9.95 -10.97 0.41
N LEU A 38 -10.37 -10.50 1.59
CA LEU A 38 -9.45 -9.96 2.60
C LEU A 38 -8.52 -11.05 3.14
N ASP A 39 -9.06 -12.24 3.46
CA ASP A 39 -8.28 -13.38 3.95
C ASP A 39 -7.27 -13.90 2.90
N ALA A 40 -7.62 -13.77 1.62
CA ALA A 40 -6.72 -14.09 0.52
C ALA A 40 -5.67 -12.99 0.34
N PHE A 41 -6.09 -11.71 0.43
CA PHE A 41 -5.23 -10.55 0.28
C PHE A 41 -4.17 -10.51 1.38
N GLU A 42 -4.50 -10.83 2.63
CA GLU A 42 -3.54 -10.88 3.73
C GLU A 42 -2.40 -11.89 3.49
N LYS A 43 -2.64 -12.95 2.72
CA LYS A 43 -1.65 -13.99 2.39
C LYS A 43 -0.84 -13.67 1.15
N ASP A 44 -1.48 -13.07 0.14
CA ASP A 44 -0.86 -12.72 -1.13
C ASP A 44 -1.47 -11.42 -1.69
N PRO A 45 -1.04 -10.25 -1.17
CA PRO A 45 -1.62 -8.96 -1.57
C PRO A 45 -1.48 -8.70 -3.07
N GLU A 46 -0.28 -8.94 -3.61
CA GLU A 46 0.03 -8.71 -5.03
C GLU A 46 -0.73 -9.66 -5.94
N GLY A 47 -0.82 -10.95 -5.57
CA GLY A 47 -1.55 -11.94 -6.34
C GLY A 47 -3.04 -11.63 -6.41
N VAL A 48 -3.65 -11.21 -5.29
CA VAL A 48 -5.07 -10.80 -5.26
C VAL A 48 -5.30 -9.52 -6.07
N ALA A 49 -4.46 -8.49 -5.89
CA ALA A 49 -4.58 -7.26 -6.68
C ALA A 49 -4.47 -7.52 -8.20
N ARG A 50 -3.55 -8.41 -8.59
CA ARG A 50 -3.40 -8.86 -9.98
C ARG A 50 -4.62 -9.65 -10.46
N ALA A 51 -5.18 -10.54 -9.64
CA ALA A 51 -6.34 -11.35 -9.99
C ALA A 51 -7.61 -10.50 -10.19
N ILE A 52 -7.79 -9.43 -9.39
CA ILE A 52 -8.97 -8.56 -9.48
C ILE A 52 -8.99 -7.74 -10.79
N ASN A 53 -7.89 -7.06 -11.14
CA ASN A 53 -7.89 -6.15 -12.29
C ASN A 53 -6.52 -5.96 -12.96
N GLY A 54 -5.58 -6.88 -12.73
CA GLY A 54 -4.24 -6.83 -13.27
C GLY A 54 -3.41 -5.66 -12.73
N PHE A 55 -3.70 -5.17 -11.51
CA PHE A 55 -2.84 -4.19 -10.86
C PHE A 55 -1.46 -4.81 -10.59
N GLN A 56 -0.42 -4.05 -10.88
CA GLN A 56 0.96 -4.42 -10.62
C GLN A 56 1.53 -3.45 -9.60
N VAL A 57 1.99 -3.97 -8.47
CA VAL A 57 2.65 -3.16 -7.46
C VAL A 57 4.02 -2.74 -8.02
N PRO A 58 4.36 -1.44 -8.01
CA PRO A 58 5.67 -1.00 -8.47
C PRO A 58 6.79 -1.52 -7.55
N ASP A 59 7.96 -1.83 -8.11
CA ASP A 59 9.08 -2.41 -7.35
C ASP A 59 9.46 -1.61 -6.09
N GLY A 60 9.58 -2.28 -4.94
CA GLY A 60 9.93 -1.64 -3.68
C GLY A 60 8.75 -0.97 -2.96
N PHE A 61 7.57 -0.95 -3.55
CA PHE A 61 6.33 -0.65 -2.83
C PHE A 61 5.69 -1.93 -2.34
N HIS A 62 4.85 -1.79 -1.32
CA HIS A 62 3.98 -2.84 -0.82
C HIS A 62 2.57 -2.27 -0.64
N ILE A 63 1.58 -3.16 -0.52
CA ILE A 63 0.17 -2.77 -0.44
C ILE A 63 -0.51 -3.38 0.78
N HIS A 64 -1.43 -2.62 1.36
CA HIS A 64 -2.31 -3.05 2.43
C HIS A 64 -3.75 -2.71 2.11
N VAL A 65 -4.67 -3.40 2.75
CA VAL A 65 -6.04 -2.93 2.94
C VAL A 65 -6.13 -2.25 4.28
N ALA A 66 -6.65 -1.02 4.31
CA ALA A 66 -7.10 -0.37 5.55
C ALA A 66 -8.62 -0.47 5.68
N ASP A 67 -9.10 -0.89 6.85
CA ASP A 67 -10.53 -0.93 7.21
C ASP A 67 -11.04 0.38 7.84
N GLU A 68 -12.30 0.39 8.28
CA GLU A 68 -12.95 1.52 8.94
C GLU A 68 -12.24 2.01 10.22
N ASP A 69 -11.51 1.13 10.90
CA ASP A 69 -10.75 1.40 12.11
C ASP A 69 -9.28 1.72 11.79
N ASN A 70 -8.94 1.85 10.49
CA ASN A 70 -7.59 2.05 9.98
C ASN A 70 -6.63 0.89 10.32
N ARG A 71 -7.15 -0.32 10.55
CA ARG A 71 -6.33 -1.53 10.69
C ARG A 71 -5.85 -1.97 9.33
N LEU A 72 -4.56 -2.30 9.24
CA LEU A 72 -3.90 -2.71 8.01
C LEU A 72 -3.89 -4.24 7.87
N TYR A 73 -4.17 -4.73 6.67
CA TYR A 73 -4.13 -6.14 6.29
C TYR A 73 -3.29 -6.30 5.00
N PRO A 74 -2.15 -7.02 5.04
CA PRO A 74 -1.51 -7.54 6.23
C PRO A 74 -1.14 -6.42 7.21
N ALA A 75 -1.03 -6.74 8.50
CA ALA A 75 -0.53 -5.78 9.48
C ALA A 75 0.92 -5.42 9.13
N GLU A 76 1.29 -4.15 9.34
CA GLU A 76 2.70 -3.79 9.28
C GLU A 76 3.45 -4.40 10.47
N GLU A 77 4.62 -4.97 10.20
CA GLU A 77 5.49 -5.37 11.29
C GLU A 77 5.93 -4.14 12.10
N PRO A 78 5.99 -4.24 13.44
CA PRO A 78 6.56 -3.20 14.29
C PRO A 78 8.08 -3.19 14.12
N GLY A 79 8.55 -2.60 13.03
CA GLY A 79 9.98 -2.43 12.75
C GLY A 79 10.33 -1.05 12.24
N VAL A 80 9.31 -0.22 12.00
CA VAL A 80 9.53 1.03 11.31
C VAL A 80 9.34 2.13 12.39
N PHE A 81 8.15 2.38 12.95
CA PHE A 81 7.98 3.53 13.86
C PHE A 81 8.62 3.26 15.22
N GLY A 82 9.64 4.06 15.58
CA GLY A 82 10.35 3.94 16.85
C GLY A 82 11.64 3.11 16.80
N ASP A 83 12.12 2.75 15.61
CA ASP A 83 13.46 2.18 15.45
C ASP A 83 14.53 3.25 15.68
N GLU A 84 15.08 3.27 16.90
CA GLU A 84 16.16 4.18 17.31
C GLU A 84 17.48 3.95 16.55
N SER A 85 17.60 2.88 15.77
CA SER A 85 18.78 2.62 14.94
C SER A 85 18.79 3.40 13.61
N ARG A 86 17.69 4.09 13.27
CA ARG A 86 17.58 4.90 12.04
C ARG A 86 17.76 6.39 12.35
N ASP A 87 18.69 7.04 11.65
CA ASP A 87 18.95 8.48 11.79
C ASP A 87 17.81 9.37 11.26
N ALA A 88 17.03 8.84 10.30
CA ALA A 88 15.88 9.49 9.73
C ALA A 88 14.83 8.45 9.32
N TRP A 89 13.58 8.89 9.30
CA TRP A 89 12.45 8.03 8.98
C TRP A 89 11.68 8.61 7.81
N GLU A 90 11.48 7.78 6.79
CA GLU A 90 10.89 8.18 5.53
C GLU A 90 9.82 7.17 5.17
N ARG A 91 8.61 7.65 4.93
CA ARG A 91 7.48 6.85 4.45
C ARG A 91 6.68 7.70 3.50
N LEU A 92 6.34 7.13 2.35
CA LEU A 92 5.37 7.72 1.45
C LEU A 92 4.21 6.75 1.28
N GLU A 93 3.01 7.29 1.38
CA GLU A 93 1.79 6.51 1.33
C GLU A 93 0.76 7.20 0.46
N VAL A 94 0.07 6.41 -0.37
CA VAL A 94 -1.14 6.83 -1.07
C VAL A 94 -2.26 5.86 -0.81
N ARG A 95 -3.50 6.37 -0.87
CA ARG A 95 -4.70 5.59 -0.61
C ARG A 95 -5.75 5.83 -1.68
N ALA A 96 -6.40 4.75 -2.11
CA ALA A 96 -7.63 4.82 -2.90
C ALA A 96 -8.74 4.03 -2.20
N GLY A 97 -9.81 4.74 -1.82
CA GLY A 97 -10.88 4.20 -0.99
C GLY A 97 -12.19 3.92 -1.72
N HIS A 98 -12.92 2.93 -1.22
CA HIS A 98 -14.33 2.70 -1.50
C HIS A 98 -15.09 2.44 -0.18
N LYS A 99 -16.01 3.35 0.16
CA LYS A 99 -16.75 3.33 1.44
C LYS A 99 -15.81 3.25 2.64
N THR A 100 -15.82 2.14 3.38
CA THR A 100 -15.03 1.92 4.59
C THR A 100 -13.68 1.27 4.34
N ILE A 101 -13.38 0.85 3.10
CA ILE A 101 -12.15 0.14 2.76
C ILE A 101 -11.27 1.03 1.89
N SER A 102 -9.96 0.99 2.10
CA SER A 102 -9.00 1.58 1.16
C SER A 102 -7.84 0.65 0.86
N LEU A 103 -7.41 0.66 -0.40
CA LEU A 103 -6.12 0.09 -0.77
C LEU A 103 -5.06 1.16 -0.50
N VAL A 104 -4.11 0.79 0.35
CA VAL A 104 -2.95 1.57 0.76
C VAL A 104 -1.76 1.04 -0.02
N MET A 105 -0.91 1.94 -0.53
CA MET A 105 0.37 1.58 -1.13
C MET A 105 1.45 2.45 -0.52
N CYS A 106 2.50 1.83 0.01
CA CYS A 106 3.56 2.49 0.75
C CYS A 106 4.95 1.98 0.41
N ILE A 107 5.95 2.82 0.72
CA ILE A 107 7.39 2.58 0.66
C ILE A 107 8.04 3.28 1.85
#